data_AF-A0A817R2G5-F1
#
_entry.id   AF-A0A817R2G5-F1
#
_cell.length_a   1.000
_cell.length_b   1.000
_cell.length_c   1.000
_cell.angle_alpha   90.00
_cell.angle_beta   90.00
_cell.angle_gamma   90.00
#
_symmetry.space_group_name_H-M   'P 1'
#
loop_
_entity.id
_entity.type
_entity.pdbx_description
1 polymer ?
#
loop_
_entity_poly.entity_id
_entity_poly.type
_entity_poly.pdbx_seq_one_letter_code
_entity_poly.pdbx_strand_id
1 'polypeptide(L)'
;MIPLGKISIHEVYKPQMNRALTSASTTRILYNIGGRVLTGPTKVYVVYYGSWTSTEKNIVNTFIARIGSTAWFNITKTYYSKATLTSPKVYIKGPLTLGKTATDYYSYGTQLIGLSVQNIILNSISKRQLPSDPNGIYLVLSSADVKESLSTTSSFCNGYCGYHLYFYIGYVPYVYGFIGNPKQCMTHCTVTNRNVSPNGNPGVDGMLNLIAHELVEAMSDPFVNAWKSPNGNGDIGENADKW
;
A
#
# COMPACT_ATOMS: atom_id res chain seq x y z
N MET A 1 6.51 -22.26 -11.29
CA MET A 1 5.62 -21.15 -11.67
C MET A 1 4.48 -21.12 -10.68
N ILE A 2 4.51 -20.19 -9.73
CA ILE A 2 3.39 -20.00 -8.79
C ILE A 2 2.33 -19.21 -9.56
N PRO A 3 1.05 -19.65 -9.59
CA PRO A 3 0.00 -18.84 -10.18
C PRO A 3 -0.04 -17.54 -9.38
N LEU A 4 0.10 -16.41 -10.05
CA LEU A 4 -0.26 -15.12 -9.48
C LEU A 4 -1.76 -15.22 -9.17
N GLY A 5 -2.08 -15.67 -7.95
CA GLY A 5 -3.44 -15.66 -7.42
C GLY A 5 -3.94 -14.24 -7.60
N LYS A 6 -5.11 -14.10 -8.24
CA LYS A 6 -5.75 -12.85 -8.65
C LYS A 6 -5.12 -11.64 -7.95
N ILE A 7 -4.24 -10.96 -8.69
CA ILE A 7 -3.69 -9.67 -8.28
C ILE A 7 -4.86 -8.71 -8.22
N SER A 8 -5.17 -8.24 -7.02
CA SER A 8 -6.16 -7.20 -6.81
C SER A 8 -5.44 -5.88 -6.94
N ILE A 9 -5.70 -5.22 -8.06
CA ILE A 9 -5.14 -3.92 -8.40
C ILE A 9 -6.21 -2.92 -7.99
N HIS A 10 -5.92 -2.07 -7.00
CA HIS A 10 -6.89 -1.10 -6.51
C HIS A 10 -6.68 0.25 -7.21
N GLU A 11 -7.71 0.70 -7.93
CA GLU A 11 -7.80 2.09 -8.32
C GLU A 11 -8.06 2.91 -7.06
N VAL A 12 -7.11 3.76 -6.64
CA VAL A 12 -7.42 4.80 -5.66
C VAL A 12 -8.41 5.76 -6.33
N TYR A 13 -9.69 5.52 -6.06
CA TYR A 13 -10.81 6.15 -6.74
C TYR A 13 -10.70 7.67 -6.68
N LYS A 14 -10.89 8.31 -7.84
CA LYS A 14 -11.08 9.76 -7.96
C LYS A 14 -12.33 10.12 -7.14
N PRO A 15 -12.28 11.05 -6.17
CA PRO A 15 -13.48 11.45 -5.43
C PRO A 15 -14.53 11.94 -6.44
N GLN A 16 -15.59 11.15 -6.67
CA GLN A 16 -16.72 11.58 -7.47
C GLN A 16 -17.52 12.59 -6.66
N MET A 17 -17.12 13.86 -6.72
CA MET A 17 -17.86 14.99 -6.16
C MET A 17 -19.19 15.27 -6.89
N ASN A 18 -19.85 14.27 -7.51
CA ASN A 18 -21.11 14.47 -8.24
C ASN A 18 -21.98 13.19 -8.42
N ARG A 19 -21.86 12.17 -7.57
CA ARG A 19 -22.95 11.18 -7.47
C ARG A 19 -23.99 11.70 -6.48
N ALA A 20 -25.19 11.98 -6.98
CA ALA A 20 -26.37 12.14 -6.14
C ALA A 20 -26.41 10.97 -5.14
N LEU A 21 -26.77 11.25 -3.88
CA LEU A 21 -26.93 10.27 -2.81
C LEU A 21 -28.04 9.26 -3.17
N THR A 22 -27.76 8.32 -4.05
CA THR A 22 -28.56 7.12 -4.28
C THR A 22 -28.15 6.13 -3.20
N SER A 23 -29.14 5.66 -2.42
CA SER A 23 -29.04 4.75 -1.26
C SER A 23 -27.64 4.18 -0.98
N ALA A 24 -27.08 4.52 0.19
CA ALA A 24 -25.86 3.93 0.72
C ALA A 24 -25.88 2.42 0.49
N SER A 25 -25.08 1.94 -0.47
CA SER A 25 -24.87 0.51 -0.64
C SER A 25 -24.23 0.03 0.65
N THR A 26 -24.93 -0.79 1.42
CA THR A 26 -24.47 -1.35 2.69
C THR A 26 -23.43 -2.43 2.45
N THR A 27 -22.38 -2.11 1.69
CA THR A 27 -21.33 -3.06 1.34
C THR A 27 -20.41 -3.26 2.54
N ARG A 28 -20.87 -4.07 3.50
CA ARG A 28 -20.13 -4.44 4.71
C ARG A 28 -18.77 -5.04 4.33
N ILE A 29 -17.68 -4.65 5.01
CA ILE A 29 -16.41 -5.37 4.94
C ILE A 29 -16.51 -6.63 5.80
N LEU A 30 -16.16 -7.78 5.23
CA LEU A 30 -16.26 -9.10 5.84
C LEU A 30 -14.88 -9.65 6.16
N TYR A 31 -14.80 -10.40 7.25
CA TYR A 31 -13.60 -11.12 7.64
C TYR A 31 -13.68 -12.58 7.20
N ASN A 32 -12.65 -13.04 6.48
CA ASN A 32 -12.46 -14.44 6.13
C ASN A 32 -11.76 -15.20 7.27
N ILE A 33 -12.43 -16.22 7.83
CA ILE A 33 -11.90 -17.02 8.94
C ILE A 33 -10.57 -17.66 8.55
N GLY A 34 -9.58 -17.56 9.44
CA GLY A 34 -8.21 -18.03 9.19
C GLY A 34 -7.32 -17.02 8.46
N GLY A 35 -7.89 -15.94 7.90
CA GLY A 35 -7.13 -14.84 7.31
C GLY A 35 -6.24 -14.15 8.33
N ARG A 36 -4.99 -13.85 7.96
CA ARG A 36 -4.02 -13.23 8.88
C ARG A 36 -4.09 -11.71 8.76
N VAL A 37 -3.92 -11.01 9.87
CA VAL A 37 -3.76 -9.54 9.94
C VAL A 37 -2.48 -9.21 10.71
N LEU A 38 -1.92 -8.02 10.52
CA LEU A 38 -0.71 -7.58 11.24
C LEU A 38 -1.09 -7.04 12.63
N THR A 39 -1.12 -7.94 13.63
CA THR A 39 -1.65 -7.60 14.96
C THR A 39 -0.67 -6.91 15.91
N GLY A 40 0.64 -7.15 15.73
CA GLY A 40 1.70 -6.64 16.60
C GLY A 40 2.28 -5.28 16.16
N PRO A 41 3.41 -4.87 16.74
CA PRO A 41 4.21 -3.77 16.22
C PRO A 41 4.65 -4.05 14.78
N THR A 42 4.42 -3.10 13.88
CA THR A 42 4.71 -3.22 12.45
C THR A 42 5.67 -2.13 12.02
N LYS A 43 6.72 -2.52 11.29
CA LYS A 43 7.69 -1.61 10.69
C LYS A 43 7.41 -1.44 9.22
N VAL A 44 7.42 -0.19 8.74
CA VAL A 44 7.36 0.13 7.32
C VAL A 44 8.78 0.39 6.83
N TYR A 45 9.28 -0.46 5.94
CA TYR A 45 10.58 -0.32 5.29
C TYR A 45 10.37 0.29 3.91
N VAL A 46 11.14 1.32 3.58
CA VAL A 46 10.94 2.07 2.33
C VAL A 46 12.17 1.96 1.45
N VAL A 47 11.98 1.62 0.18
CA VAL A 47 12.98 1.83 -0.88
C VAL A 47 12.53 3.02 -1.73
N TYR A 48 13.27 4.11 -1.64
CA TYR A 48 13.10 5.25 -2.54
C TYR A 48 13.76 4.92 -3.88
N TYR A 49 12.94 4.61 -4.88
CA TYR A 49 13.38 4.18 -6.19
C TYR A 49 13.36 5.35 -7.19
N GLY A 50 14.50 5.59 -7.82
CA GLY A 50 14.71 6.70 -8.76
C GLY A 50 15.26 7.97 -8.09
N SER A 51 15.01 9.12 -8.70
CA SER A 51 15.55 10.40 -8.25
C SER A 51 14.67 11.05 -7.18
N TRP A 52 15.18 11.08 -5.95
CA TRP A 52 14.49 11.63 -4.79
C TRP A 52 15.39 12.61 -4.04
N THR A 53 14.88 13.81 -3.77
CA THR A 53 15.56 14.79 -2.93
C THR A 53 15.42 14.43 -1.44
N SER A 54 16.32 14.96 -0.60
CA SER A 54 16.23 14.78 0.85
C SER A 54 14.94 15.36 1.43
N THR A 55 14.44 16.46 0.88
CA THR A 55 13.19 17.10 1.30
C THR A 55 11.98 16.19 1.04
N GLU A 56 11.90 15.58 -0.14
CA GLU A 56 10.82 14.66 -0.50
C GLU A 56 10.83 13.41 0.40
N LYS A 57 12.01 12.83 0.64
CA LYS A 57 12.17 11.70 1.57
C LYS A 57 11.76 12.10 2.99
N ASN A 58 12.09 13.32 3.43
CA ASN A 58 11.74 13.79 4.77
C ASN A 58 10.22 13.92 4.98
N ILE A 59 9.49 14.41 3.96
CA ILE A 59 8.02 14.49 3.99
C ILE A 59 7.42 13.09 4.22
N VAL A 60 7.81 12.12 3.39
CA VAL A 60 7.32 10.75 3.47
C VAL A 60 7.71 10.07 4.79
N ASN A 61 8.98 10.17 5.19
CA ASN A 61 9.47 9.60 6.44
C ASN A 61 8.70 10.16 7.65
N THR A 62 8.49 11.48 7.69
CA THR A 62 7.76 12.14 8.77
C THR A 62 6.31 11.65 8.84
N PHE A 63 5.66 11.51 7.68
CA PHE A 63 4.30 10.99 7.60
C PHE A 63 4.20 9.56 8.15
N ILE A 64 5.01 8.62 7.64
CA ILE A 64 4.98 7.21 8.05
C ILE A 64 5.34 7.06 9.54
N ALA A 65 6.30 7.87 10.04
CA ALA A 65 6.68 7.84 11.45
C ALA A 65 5.55 8.25 12.40
N ARG A 66 4.55 9.01 11.92
CA ARG A 66 3.50 9.60 12.75
C ARG A 66 2.11 8.99 12.51
N ILE A 67 1.82 8.49 11.32
CA ILE A 67 0.46 8.06 10.94
C ILE A 67 -0.12 7.03 11.91
N GLY A 68 0.69 6.08 12.38
CA GLY A 68 0.27 5.02 13.31
C GLY A 68 -0.18 5.50 14.69
N SER A 69 0.10 6.76 15.03
CA SER A 69 -0.32 7.41 16.30
C SER A 69 -1.55 8.31 16.16
N THR A 70 -2.07 8.48 14.95
CA THR A 70 -3.21 9.36 14.70
C THR A 70 -4.53 8.74 15.15
N ALA A 71 -5.52 9.59 15.47
CA ALA A 71 -6.88 9.13 15.73
C ALA A 71 -7.50 8.42 14.52
N TRP A 72 -7.17 8.88 13.30
CA TRP A 72 -7.60 8.23 12.05
C TRP A 72 -7.13 6.77 12.00
N PHE A 73 -5.87 6.50 12.36
CA PHE A 73 -5.32 5.15 12.36
C PHE A 73 -5.92 4.23 13.43
N ASN A 74 -6.61 4.76 14.45
CA ASN A 74 -7.32 3.91 15.41
C ASN A 74 -8.49 3.16 14.77
N ILE A 75 -8.99 3.60 13.60
CA ILE A 75 -9.98 2.84 12.82
C ILE A 75 -9.40 1.48 12.42
N THR A 76 -8.14 1.44 11.95
CA THR A 76 -7.42 0.20 11.60
C THR A 76 -7.32 -0.76 12.79
N LYS A 77 -7.24 -0.25 14.02
CA LYS A 77 -7.19 -1.08 15.24
C LYS A 77 -8.49 -1.84 15.54
N THR A 78 -9.59 -1.50 14.87
CA THR A 78 -10.86 -2.23 14.99
C THR A 78 -10.89 -3.54 14.19
N TYR A 79 -9.95 -3.72 13.26
CA TYR A 79 -9.79 -4.93 12.47
C TYR A 79 -9.04 -6.00 13.28
N TYR A 80 -9.33 -7.27 13.00
CA TYR A 80 -8.85 -8.41 13.78
C TYR A 80 -8.65 -9.67 12.95
N SER A 81 -7.86 -10.62 13.45
CA SER A 81 -7.87 -12.00 12.97
C SER A 81 -8.65 -12.92 13.92
N LYS A 82 -9.14 -14.03 13.38
CA LYS A 82 -9.82 -15.11 14.09
C LYS A 82 -9.49 -16.42 13.39
N ALA A 83 -8.71 -17.28 14.07
CA ALA A 83 -8.18 -18.50 13.47
C ALA A 83 -9.27 -19.51 13.07
N THR A 84 -10.31 -19.66 13.90
CA THR A 84 -11.48 -20.51 13.62
C THR A 84 -12.78 -19.77 13.94
N LEU A 85 -13.93 -20.40 13.70
CA LEU A 85 -15.24 -19.85 14.08
C LEU A 85 -15.40 -19.67 15.61
N THR A 86 -14.61 -20.34 16.43
CA THR A 86 -14.70 -20.29 17.90
C THR A 86 -13.52 -19.58 18.56
N SER A 87 -12.41 -19.33 17.84
CA SER A 87 -11.27 -18.60 18.40
C SER A 87 -11.64 -17.18 18.84
N PRO A 88 -10.97 -16.63 19.88
CA PRO A 88 -11.10 -15.21 20.21
C PRO A 88 -10.58 -14.33 19.06
N LYS A 89 -11.06 -13.09 19.00
CA LYS A 89 -10.55 -12.07 18.08
C LYS A 89 -9.18 -11.59 18.56
N VAL A 90 -8.23 -11.47 17.64
CA VAL A 90 -6.93 -10.84 17.89
C VAL A 90 -6.86 -9.56 17.07
N TYR A 91 -7.04 -8.42 17.74
CA TYR A 91 -7.11 -7.10 17.11
C TYR A 91 -5.74 -6.56 16.70
N ILE A 92 -5.74 -5.67 15.71
CA ILE A 92 -4.57 -4.86 15.37
C ILE A 92 -4.25 -3.91 16.54
N LYS A 93 -3.06 -4.06 17.12
CA LYS A 93 -2.58 -3.21 18.24
C LYS A 93 -1.61 -2.14 17.77
N GLY A 94 -0.74 -2.47 16.82
CA GLY A 94 0.39 -1.63 16.43
C GLY A 94 1.50 -1.60 17.51
N PRO A 95 2.33 -0.54 17.56
CA PRO A 95 2.28 0.64 16.68
C PRO A 95 2.77 0.32 15.26
N LEU A 96 2.28 1.08 14.27
CA LEU A 96 2.90 1.16 12.96
C LEU A 96 3.93 2.29 13.00
N THR A 97 5.17 1.99 12.65
CA THR A 97 6.29 2.95 12.71
C THR A 97 7.21 2.81 11.51
N LEU A 98 7.91 3.89 11.17
CA LEU A 98 8.97 3.84 10.16
C LEU A 98 10.12 2.93 10.62
N GLY A 99 10.57 2.06 9.72
CA GLY A 99 11.77 1.24 9.85
C GLY A 99 12.97 1.87 9.15
N LYS A 100 13.91 1.03 8.68
CA LYS A 100 15.01 1.50 7.82
C LYS A 100 14.48 1.92 6.44
N THR A 101 15.19 2.86 5.82
CA THR A 101 14.96 3.26 4.44
C THR A 101 16.19 3.00 3.59
N ALA A 102 16.00 2.65 2.33
CA ALA A 102 17.05 2.49 1.33
C ALA A 102 16.81 3.45 0.15
N THR A 103 17.84 3.69 -0.64
CA THR A 103 17.74 4.42 -1.92
C THR A 103 18.28 3.52 -3.01
N ASP A 104 17.51 3.42 -4.09
CA ASP A 104 17.87 2.69 -5.29
C ASP A 104 17.82 3.64 -6.49
N TYR A 105 18.97 3.91 -7.08
CA TYR A 105 19.11 4.82 -8.22
C TYR A 105 18.87 4.06 -9.54
N TYR A 106 17.61 3.72 -9.81
CA TYR A 106 17.18 3.13 -11.08
C TYR A 106 17.83 1.77 -11.42
N SER A 107 18.00 0.86 -10.46
CA SER A 107 18.65 -0.44 -10.69
C SER A 107 17.97 -1.35 -11.74
N TYR A 108 16.74 -1.01 -12.14
CA TYR A 108 15.93 -1.66 -13.17
C TYR A 108 15.47 -0.66 -14.25
N GLY A 109 16.11 0.52 -14.34
CA GLY A 109 15.72 1.59 -15.26
C GLY A 109 14.46 2.33 -14.83
N THR A 110 13.84 3.05 -15.77
CA THR A 110 12.62 3.85 -15.53
C THR A 110 11.32 3.11 -15.84
N GLN A 111 11.40 1.86 -16.28
CA GLN A 111 10.25 1.02 -16.62
C GLN A 111 10.30 -0.27 -15.82
N LEU A 112 9.55 -0.31 -14.72
CA LEU A 112 9.41 -1.48 -13.86
C LEU A 112 8.33 -2.41 -14.42
N ILE A 113 8.62 -3.70 -14.50
CA ILE A 113 7.71 -4.72 -15.03
C ILE A 113 7.85 -6.05 -14.29
N GLY A 114 6.79 -6.85 -14.27
CA GLY A 114 6.83 -8.21 -13.70
C GLY A 114 7.30 -8.21 -12.24
N LEU A 115 8.47 -8.79 -11.97
CA LEU A 115 9.00 -8.95 -10.60
C LEU A 115 9.95 -7.81 -10.17
N SER A 116 10.07 -6.71 -10.93
CA SER A 116 11.01 -5.61 -10.63
C SER A 116 10.87 -5.10 -9.19
N VAL A 117 9.65 -4.83 -8.72
CA VAL A 117 9.38 -4.29 -7.38
C VAL A 117 9.86 -5.24 -6.28
N GLN A 118 9.58 -6.55 -6.41
CA GLN A 118 10.01 -7.56 -5.47
C GLN A 118 11.54 -7.69 -5.45
N ASN A 119 12.16 -7.68 -6.63
CA ASN A 119 13.61 -7.76 -6.75
C ASN A 119 14.32 -6.53 -6.17
N ILE A 120 13.75 -5.32 -6.28
CA ILE A 120 14.26 -4.11 -5.62
C ILE A 120 14.31 -4.29 -4.09
N ILE A 121 13.26 -4.88 -3.51
CA ILE A 121 13.20 -5.18 -2.08
C ILE A 121 14.25 -6.24 -1.72
N LEU A 122 14.29 -7.37 -2.45
CA LEU A 122 15.26 -8.45 -2.24
C LEU A 122 16.70 -7.95 -2.33
N ASN A 123 17.02 -7.08 -3.29
CA ASN A 123 18.32 -6.45 -3.43
C ASN A 123 18.66 -5.54 -2.25
N SER A 124 17.69 -4.80 -1.74
CA SER A 124 17.88 -3.94 -0.56
C SER A 124 18.14 -4.76 0.71
N ILE A 125 17.49 -5.93 0.84
CA ILE A 125 17.72 -6.88 1.93
C ILE A 125 19.08 -7.56 1.79
N SER A 126 19.44 -8.05 0.60
CA SER A 126 20.71 -8.76 0.37
C SER A 126 21.93 -7.85 0.58
N LYS A 127 21.82 -6.56 0.20
CA LYS A 127 22.81 -5.51 0.48
C LYS A 127 22.80 -5.03 1.93
N ARG A 128 21.96 -5.60 2.80
CA ARG A 128 21.80 -5.25 4.23
C ARG A 128 21.39 -3.79 4.47
N GLN A 129 20.80 -3.13 3.46
CA GLN A 129 20.26 -1.78 3.58
C GLN A 129 18.93 -1.82 4.35
N LEU A 130 18.11 -2.83 4.08
CA LEU A 130 16.89 -3.17 4.84
C LEU A 130 17.08 -4.50 5.58
N PRO A 131 16.43 -4.71 6.75
CA PRO A 131 16.43 -6.00 7.41
C PRO A 131 15.49 -6.99 6.69
N SER A 132 15.65 -8.28 6.96
CA SER A 132 14.66 -9.30 6.62
C SER A 132 13.67 -9.44 7.80
N ASP A 133 12.46 -8.92 7.63
CA ASP A 133 11.43 -8.81 8.66
C ASP A 133 10.06 -9.24 8.08
N PRO A 134 9.61 -10.48 8.34
CA PRO A 134 8.33 -10.99 7.83
C PRO A 134 7.10 -10.38 8.52
N ASN A 135 7.28 -9.55 9.54
CA ASN A 135 6.20 -8.81 10.20
C ASN A 135 6.16 -7.34 9.75
N GLY A 136 7.06 -6.94 8.84
CA GLY A 136 7.12 -5.61 8.26
C GLY A 136 6.36 -5.49 6.95
N ILE A 137 6.16 -4.24 6.53
CA ILE A 137 5.63 -3.87 5.21
C ILE A 137 6.76 -3.22 4.42
N TYR A 138 7.05 -3.71 3.22
CA TYR A 138 8.09 -3.17 2.34
C TYR A 138 7.48 -2.34 1.22
N LEU A 139 7.68 -1.02 1.22
CA LEU A 139 7.19 -0.14 0.18
C LEU A 139 8.32 0.24 -0.78
N VAL A 140 8.06 0.12 -2.08
CA VAL A 140 8.85 0.78 -3.13
C VAL A 140 8.11 2.04 -3.56
N LEU A 141 8.75 3.19 -3.37
CA LEU A 141 8.20 4.49 -3.74
C LEU A 141 8.96 5.04 -4.93
N SER A 142 8.28 5.23 -6.05
CA SER A 142 8.94 5.66 -7.30
C SER A 142 9.08 7.17 -7.38
N SER A 143 10.14 7.67 -8.03
CA SER A 143 10.19 9.05 -8.51
C SER A 143 9.21 9.25 -9.68
N ALA A 144 8.94 10.52 -10.03
CA ALA A 144 7.88 10.91 -10.97
C ALA A 144 8.12 10.51 -12.44
N ASP A 145 9.34 10.08 -12.77
CA ASP A 145 9.76 9.65 -14.10
C ASP A 145 9.74 8.13 -14.27
N VAL A 146 9.38 7.38 -13.22
CA VAL A 146 9.35 5.92 -13.22
C VAL A 146 7.95 5.40 -13.49
N LYS A 147 7.84 4.59 -14.53
CA LYS A 147 6.64 3.82 -14.89
C LYS A 147 6.71 2.44 -14.27
N GLU A 148 5.56 1.89 -13.93
CA GLU A 148 5.45 0.52 -13.45
C GLU A 148 4.23 -0.16 -14.07
N SER A 149 4.37 -1.44 -14.43
CA SER A 149 3.31 -2.27 -15.01
C SER A 149 3.34 -3.64 -14.35
N LEU A 150 2.41 -3.86 -13.44
CA LEU A 150 2.26 -5.12 -12.72
C LEU A 150 1.63 -6.21 -13.61
N SER A 151 0.79 -5.81 -14.58
CA SER A 151 0.19 -6.70 -15.57
C SER A 151 0.27 -6.11 -16.98
N THR A 152 -0.14 -6.89 -17.99
CA THR A 152 -0.25 -6.43 -19.39
C THR A 152 -1.46 -5.53 -19.63
N THR A 153 -2.41 -5.47 -18.70
CA THR A 153 -3.68 -4.76 -18.85
C THR A 153 -3.82 -3.58 -17.90
N SER A 154 -2.89 -3.42 -16.95
CA SER A 154 -2.95 -2.37 -15.94
C SER A 154 -1.53 -1.90 -15.57
N SER A 155 -1.37 -0.58 -15.44
CA SER A 155 -0.11 0.07 -15.11
C SER A 155 -0.30 1.27 -14.20
N PHE A 156 0.79 1.74 -13.57
CA PHE A 156 0.77 2.99 -12.83
C PHE A 156 0.28 4.14 -13.72
N CYS A 157 -0.68 4.91 -13.20
CA CYS A 157 -1.46 5.95 -13.90
C CYS A 157 -2.54 5.44 -14.87
N ASN A 158 -2.66 4.13 -15.07
CA ASN A 158 -3.67 3.51 -15.94
C ASN A 158 -4.15 2.19 -15.33
N GLY A 159 -4.99 2.33 -14.29
CA GLY A 159 -5.58 1.22 -13.54
C GLY A 159 -5.17 1.15 -12.08
N TYR A 160 -4.09 1.82 -11.66
CA TYR A 160 -3.76 2.03 -10.24
C TYR A 160 -2.79 3.18 -10.01
N CYS A 161 -2.70 3.58 -8.74
CA CYS A 161 -1.78 4.59 -8.22
C CYS A 161 -0.80 4.00 -7.19
N GLY A 162 -1.22 2.92 -6.55
CA GLY A 162 -0.42 2.07 -5.69
C GLY A 162 -1.08 0.70 -5.59
N TYR A 163 -0.40 -0.21 -4.90
CA TYR A 163 -0.96 -1.49 -4.48
C TYR A 163 -0.12 -2.04 -3.33
N HIS A 164 -0.70 -2.97 -2.57
CA HIS A 164 0.01 -3.89 -1.72
C HIS A 164 -0.27 -5.34 -2.12
N LEU A 165 0.71 -6.20 -1.90
CA LEU A 165 0.71 -7.63 -2.22
C LEU A 165 1.63 -8.36 -1.24
N TYR A 166 1.85 -9.65 -1.48
CA TYR A 166 2.84 -10.43 -0.77
C TYR A 166 3.66 -11.30 -1.72
N PHE A 167 4.86 -11.65 -1.29
CA PHE A 167 5.71 -12.63 -1.94
C PHE A 167 6.37 -13.53 -0.90
N TYR A 168 7.05 -14.58 -1.33
CA TYR A 168 7.73 -15.51 -0.42
C TYR A 168 9.24 -15.38 -0.50
N ILE A 169 9.89 -15.35 0.66
CA ILE A 169 11.32 -15.62 0.81
C ILE A 169 11.43 -16.99 1.46
N GLY A 170 11.81 -18.01 0.68
CA GLY A 170 11.65 -19.41 1.09
C GLY A 170 10.17 -19.75 1.32
N TYR A 171 9.83 -20.21 2.53
CA TYR A 171 8.45 -20.53 2.92
C TYR A 171 7.78 -19.43 3.77
N VAL A 172 8.45 -18.29 3.93
CA VAL A 172 7.95 -17.20 4.77
C VAL A 172 7.35 -16.12 3.88
N PRO A 173 6.08 -15.74 4.06
CA PRO A 173 5.46 -14.67 3.29
C PRO A 173 5.88 -13.29 3.82
N TYR A 174 6.07 -12.35 2.91
CA TYR A 174 6.47 -10.97 3.14
C TYR A 174 5.48 -10.04 2.46
N VAL A 175 5.05 -8.99 3.16
CA VAL A 175 4.13 -7.97 2.63
C VAL A 175 4.93 -6.88 1.93
N TYR A 176 4.51 -6.50 0.74
CA TYR A 176 5.12 -5.39 0.02
C TYR A 176 4.09 -4.53 -0.69
N GLY A 177 4.50 -3.36 -1.16
CA GLY A 177 3.69 -2.52 -2.02
C GLY A 177 4.53 -1.64 -2.93
N PHE A 178 3.86 -1.10 -3.93
CA PHE A 178 4.38 -0.09 -4.83
C PHE A 178 3.49 1.15 -4.75
N ILE A 179 4.08 2.33 -4.71
CA ILE A 179 3.34 3.59 -4.83
C ILE A 179 4.12 4.49 -5.78
N GLY A 180 3.47 4.82 -6.89
CA GLY A 180 4.05 5.71 -7.90
C GLY A 180 3.86 7.17 -7.51
N ASN A 181 4.77 8.05 -7.90
CA ASN A 181 4.63 9.49 -7.65
C ASN A 181 3.59 10.11 -8.61
N PRO A 182 2.42 10.57 -8.09
CA PRO A 182 1.32 11.10 -8.91
C PRO A 182 1.67 12.30 -9.76
N LYS A 183 2.82 12.96 -9.57
CA LYS A 183 3.29 14.02 -10.46
C LYS A 183 3.32 13.57 -11.93
N GLN A 184 3.50 12.26 -12.19
CA GLN A 184 3.40 11.69 -13.54
C GLN A 184 1.98 11.78 -14.15
N CYS A 185 0.94 11.76 -13.32
CA CYS A 185 -0.46 11.70 -13.73
C CYS A 185 -1.38 12.33 -12.68
N MET A 186 -1.16 13.62 -12.40
CA MET A 186 -1.87 14.34 -11.34
C MET A 186 -3.40 14.24 -11.49
N THR A 187 -3.91 14.18 -12.73
CA THR A 187 -5.34 14.04 -13.02
C THR A 187 -5.96 12.69 -12.61
N HIS A 188 -5.13 11.67 -12.36
CA HIS A 188 -5.53 10.32 -12.02
C HIS A 188 -5.26 9.99 -10.56
N CYS A 189 -4.03 10.22 -10.10
CA CYS A 189 -3.57 9.74 -8.80
C CYS A 189 -3.51 10.81 -7.71
N THR A 190 -4.19 11.94 -7.89
CA THR A 190 -4.36 12.95 -6.84
C THR A 190 -5.79 13.46 -6.76
N VAL A 191 -6.14 13.94 -5.56
CA VAL A 191 -7.36 14.69 -5.30
C VAL A 191 -7.42 15.98 -6.13
N THR A 192 -8.60 16.59 -6.22
CA THR A 192 -8.85 17.72 -7.14
C THR A 192 -8.01 18.96 -6.83
N ASN A 193 -7.60 19.18 -5.58
CA ASN A 193 -6.71 20.29 -5.22
C ASN A 193 -5.24 19.95 -5.52
N ARG A 194 -4.79 20.36 -6.71
CA ARG A 194 -3.45 20.04 -7.25
C ARG A 194 -2.49 21.22 -7.24
N ASN A 195 -3.00 22.41 -6.95
CA ASN A 195 -2.26 23.66 -7.04
C ASN A 195 -1.72 24.13 -5.69
N VAL A 196 -2.36 23.72 -4.60
CA VAL A 196 -1.95 24.04 -3.23
C VAL A 196 -1.93 22.74 -2.43
N SER A 197 -0.77 22.41 -1.85
CA SER A 197 -0.58 21.21 -1.06
C SER A 197 0.17 21.52 0.24
N PRO A 198 -0.01 20.70 1.31
CA PRO A 198 0.53 21.00 2.64
C PRO A 198 2.04 21.26 2.68
N ASN A 199 2.81 20.58 1.82
CA ASN A 199 4.26 20.71 1.78
C ASN A 199 4.77 21.42 0.52
N GLY A 200 3.88 22.05 -0.26
CA GLY A 200 4.24 22.68 -1.54
C GLY A 200 4.76 21.70 -2.60
N ASN A 201 4.54 20.38 -2.39
CA ASN A 201 4.87 19.33 -3.34
C ASN A 201 3.64 18.44 -3.58
N PRO A 202 2.74 18.82 -4.49
CA PRO A 202 1.49 18.09 -4.75
C PRO A 202 1.67 16.63 -5.15
N GLY A 203 2.81 16.28 -5.77
CA GLY A 203 3.15 14.90 -6.11
C GLY A 203 3.38 14.06 -4.86
N VAL A 204 4.34 14.46 -4.02
CA VAL A 204 4.65 13.74 -2.78
C VAL A 204 3.49 13.79 -1.78
N ASP A 205 2.78 14.91 -1.68
CA ASP A 205 1.59 15.02 -0.84
C ASP A 205 0.46 14.08 -1.30
N GLY A 206 0.29 13.94 -2.62
CA GLY A 206 -0.59 12.93 -3.20
C GLY A 206 -0.17 11.51 -2.83
N MET A 207 1.14 11.22 -2.81
CA MET A 207 1.65 9.92 -2.35
C MET A 207 1.31 9.63 -0.90
N LEU A 208 1.25 10.63 -0.01
CA LEU A 208 0.93 10.39 1.40
C LEU A 208 -0.46 9.79 1.57
N ASN A 209 -1.42 10.22 0.74
CA ASN A 209 -2.77 9.63 0.73
C ASN A 209 -2.72 8.15 0.29
N LEU A 210 -1.96 7.86 -0.77
CA LEU A 210 -1.77 6.48 -1.27
C LEU A 210 -1.07 5.61 -0.21
N ILE A 211 -0.03 6.14 0.44
CA ILE A 211 0.68 5.44 1.53
C ILE A 211 -0.27 5.14 2.67
N ALA A 212 -1.11 6.10 3.07
CA ALA A 212 -2.11 5.88 4.12
C ALA A 212 -3.05 4.71 3.78
N HIS A 213 -3.60 4.74 2.56
CA HIS A 213 -4.49 3.73 2.02
C HIS A 213 -3.84 2.35 2.03
N GLU A 214 -2.69 2.21 1.37
CA GLU A 214 -2.00 0.91 1.26
C GLU A 214 -1.53 0.37 2.61
N LEU A 215 -1.16 1.24 3.56
CA LEU A 215 -0.73 0.78 4.89
C LEU A 215 -1.89 0.21 5.71
N VAL A 216 -3.08 0.82 5.65
CA VAL A 216 -4.22 0.31 6.43
C VAL A 216 -4.76 -0.98 5.84
N GLU A 217 -4.73 -1.10 4.51
CA GLU A 217 -5.09 -2.31 3.76
C GLU A 217 -4.11 -3.43 4.04
N ALA A 218 -2.81 -3.20 3.86
CA ALA A 218 -1.76 -4.17 4.17
C ALA A 218 -1.76 -4.63 5.64
N MET A 219 -2.27 -3.82 6.57
CA MET A 219 -2.40 -4.23 7.96
C MET A 219 -3.62 -5.11 8.22
N SER A 220 -4.76 -4.83 7.57
CA SER A 220 -5.99 -5.61 7.71
C SER A 220 -6.08 -6.81 6.77
N ASP A 221 -5.39 -6.80 5.63
CA ASP A 221 -5.35 -7.90 4.68
C ASP A 221 -3.96 -8.13 4.04
N PRO A 222 -2.90 -8.34 4.85
CA PRO A 222 -1.51 -8.48 4.37
C PRO A 222 -1.29 -9.56 3.30
N PHE A 223 -2.17 -10.56 3.21
CA PHE A 223 -2.02 -11.70 2.31
C PHE A 223 -3.25 -11.94 1.43
N VAL A 224 -4.08 -10.91 1.24
CA VAL A 224 -5.26 -10.90 0.35
C VAL A 224 -6.24 -12.05 0.67
N ASN A 225 -6.38 -12.37 1.95
CA ASN A 225 -7.16 -13.47 2.48
C ASN A 225 -7.88 -13.19 3.81
N ALA A 226 -7.98 -11.93 4.24
CA ALA A 226 -8.57 -11.52 5.52
C ALA A 226 -9.79 -10.61 5.34
N TRP A 227 -9.64 -9.29 5.38
CA TRP A 227 -10.76 -8.33 5.39
C TRP A 227 -11.04 -7.75 4.01
N LYS A 228 -12.19 -8.10 3.43
CA LYS A 228 -12.58 -7.65 2.09
C LYS A 228 -14.09 -7.51 1.91
N SER A 229 -14.51 -6.83 0.87
CA SER A 229 -15.90 -6.76 0.45
C SER A 229 -16.44 -8.15 0.08
N PRO A 230 -17.72 -8.46 0.36
CA PRO A 230 -18.41 -9.55 -0.32
C PRO A 230 -18.37 -9.28 -1.82
N ASN A 231 -18.03 -10.32 -2.60
CA ASN A 231 -17.89 -10.24 -4.05
C ASN A 231 -19.15 -9.67 -4.70
N GLY A 232 -19.04 -8.46 -5.23
CA GLY A 232 -20.01 -7.88 -6.15
C GLY A 232 -19.24 -7.14 -7.24
N ASN A 233 -19.13 -7.75 -8.42
CA ASN A 233 -18.56 -7.19 -9.66
C ASN A 233 -17.03 -7.20 -9.83
N GLY A 234 -16.30 -8.13 -9.21
CA GLY A 234 -14.89 -8.37 -9.56
C GLY A 234 -13.88 -7.46 -8.87
N ASP A 235 -14.31 -6.36 -8.26
CA ASP A 235 -13.53 -5.57 -7.30
C ASP A 235 -13.63 -6.20 -5.91
N ILE A 236 -12.50 -6.61 -5.34
CA ILE A 236 -12.44 -7.06 -3.96
C ILE A 236 -12.21 -5.88 -3.02
N GLY A 237 -13.09 -4.89 -3.03
CA GLY A 237 -12.86 -3.65 -2.28
C GLY A 237 -12.50 -3.89 -0.80
N GLU A 238 -11.41 -3.30 -0.33
CA GLU A 238 -10.91 -3.42 1.03
C GLU A 238 -11.41 -2.27 1.92
N ASN A 239 -10.85 -2.15 3.12
CA ASN A 239 -11.30 -1.18 4.11
C ASN A 239 -11.02 0.28 3.75
N ALA A 240 -10.02 0.58 2.91
CA ALA A 240 -9.72 1.94 2.50
C ALA A 240 -10.35 2.33 1.15
N ASP A 241 -10.96 1.37 0.44
CA ASP A 241 -11.69 1.60 -0.81
C ASP A 241 -13.10 2.18 -0.63
N LYS A 242 -13.67 2.07 0.57
CA LYS A 242 -15.08 2.38 0.83
C LYS A 242 -15.24 3.69 1.60
N TRP A 243 -16.22 4.48 1.17
CA TRP A 243 -16.60 5.78 1.71
C TRP A 243 -17.96 5.69 2.40
#